data_AF-A0AAW9EBF5-F1
#
_entry.id   AF-A0AAW9EBF5-F1
#
_cell.length_a   1.000
_cell.length_b   1.000
_cell.length_c   1.000
_cell.angle_alpha   90.00
_cell.angle_beta   90.00
_cell.angle_gamma   90.00
#
_symmetry.space_group_name_H-M   'P 1'
#
loop_
_entity.id
_entity.type
_entity.pdbx_description
1 polymer ?
#
loop_
_entity_poly.entity_id
_entity_poly.type
_entity_poly.pdbx_seq_one_letter_code
_entity_poly.pdbx_strand_id
1 'polypeptide(L)'
;RDLAANPIPVLDGELVGALRPSDAPLTPRQQEALALSDELIAELQAHDVIVINAPMYNFNIPTQLKNYFDLVARAGVTFRYTENGPEGLVKGKRAVVLTSRGGIH
;
A
#
# COMPACT_ATOMS: atom_id res chain seq x y z
N ARG A 1 5.85 5.67 9.51
CA ARG A 1 4.42 5.76 9.90
C ARG A 1 3.98 4.70 10.92
N ASP A 2 3.03 5.04 11.80
CA ASP A 2 2.28 4.08 12.64
C ASP A 2 0.88 3.83 12.03
N LEU A 3 0.62 2.59 11.60
CA LEU A 3 -0.61 2.17 10.91
C LEU A 3 -1.76 1.81 11.86
N ALA A 4 -1.49 1.63 13.15
CA ALA A 4 -2.51 1.37 14.16
C ALA A 4 -3.03 2.67 14.75
N ALA A 5 -2.13 3.62 15.05
CA ALA A 5 -2.50 4.94 15.54
C ALA A 5 -3.12 5.83 14.45
N ASN A 6 -2.69 5.67 13.18
CA ASN A 6 -3.22 6.41 12.03
C ASN A 6 -3.79 5.41 11.02
N PRO A 7 -5.02 4.91 11.24
CA PRO A 7 -5.58 3.84 10.44
C PRO A 7 -5.82 4.28 9.00
N ILE A 8 -5.46 3.39 8.08
CA ILE A 8 -5.72 3.55 6.64
C ILE A 8 -7.06 2.88 6.31
N PRO A 9 -7.93 3.52 5.50
CA PRO A 9 -9.23 2.94 5.14
C PRO A 9 -9.07 1.59 4.43
N VAL A 10 -10.06 0.73 4.61
CA VAL A 10 -10.15 -0.52 3.84
C VAL A 10 -10.41 -0.19 2.37
N LEU A 11 -9.70 -0.85 1.46
CA LEU A 11 -10.00 -0.76 0.04
C LEU A 11 -11.33 -1.46 -0.26
N ASP A 12 -12.39 -0.67 -0.43
CA ASP A 12 -13.71 -1.15 -0.83
C ASP A 12 -14.01 -0.87 -2.31
N GLY A 13 -15.25 -1.18 -2.74
CA GLY A 13 -15.68 -0.99 -4.11
C GLY A 13 -15.74 0.49 -4.56
N GLU A 14 -15.88 1.43 -3.63
CA GLU A 14 -15.84 2.86 -3.95
C GLU A 14 -14.39 3.32 -4.13
N LEU A 15 -13.51 2.97 -3.19
CA LEU A 15 -12.13 3.43 -3.19
C LEU A 15 -11.29 2.84 -4.31
N VAL A 16 -11.58 1.61 -4.75
CA VAL A 16 -10.89 1.01 -5.91
C VAL A 16 -11.10 1.82 -7.20
N GLY A 17 -12.22 2.55 -7.30
CA GLY A 17 -12.48 3.48 -8.40
C GLY A 17 -11.52 4.67 -8.43
N ALA A 18 -11.02 5.11 -7.27
CA ALA A 18 -10.08 6.23 -7.16
C ALA A 18 -8.65 5.86 -7.58
N LEU A 19 -8.26 4.60 -7.39
CA LEU A 19 -6.87 4.15 -7.58
C LEU A 19 -6.57 3.68 -9.01
N ARG A 20 -7.54 3.81 -9.92
CA ARG A 20 -7.44 3.42 -11.33
C ARG A 20 -7.64 4.64 -12.23
N PRO A 21 -7.00 4.68 -13.42
CA PRO A 21 -7.30 5.70 -14.40
C PRO A 21 -8.79 5.68 -14.75
N SER A 22 -9.46 6.83 -14.62
CA SER A 22 -10.87 7.02 -14.90
C SER A 22 -11.12 8.48 -15.28
N ASP A 23 -11.96 8.71 -16.28
CA ASP A 23 -12.41 10.06 -16.68
C ASP A 23 -13.63 10.52 -15.85
N ALA A 24 -14.18 9.64 -15.01
CA ALA A 24 -15.30 9.97 -14.14
C ALA A 24 -14.86 10.89 -12.99
N PRO A 25 -15.65 11.91 -12.62
CA PRO A 25 -15.34 12.76 -11.48
C PRO A 25 -15.33 11.93 -10.19
N LEU A 26 -14.30 12.14 -9.37
CA LEU A 26 -14.14 11.44 -8.09
C LEU A 26 -15.09 12.01 -7.03
N THR A 27 -15.67 11.13 -6.21
CA THR A 27 -16.40 11.54 -4.99
C THR A 27 -15.44 12.19 -3.98
N PRO A 28 -15.92 12.99 -3.02
CA PRO A 28 -15.05 13.56 -1.98
C PRO A 28 -14.22 12.49 -1.24
N ARG A 29 -14.84 11.34 -0.92
CA ARG A 29 -14.17 10.21 -0.28
C ARG A 29 -13.10 9.57 -1.17
N GLN A 30 -13.35 9.47 -2.47
CA GLN A 30 -12.37 9.00 -3.44
C GLN A 30 -11.18 9.96 -3.58
N GLN A 31 -11.43 11.27 -3.54
CA GLN A 31 -10.37 12.28 -3.57
C GLN A 31 -9.47 12.19 -2.33
N GLU A 32 -10.07 12.05 -1.14
CA GLU A 32 -9.34 11.85 0.11
C GLU A 32 -8.50 10.57 0.09
N ALA A 33 -9.06 9.46 -0.40
CA ALA A 33 -8.34 8.19 -0.52
C ALA A 33 -7.19 8.25 -1.54
N LEU A 34 -7.39 8.96 -2.66
CA LEU A 34 -6.34 9.20 -3.66
C LEU A 34 -5.21 10.05 -3.08
N ALA A 35 -5.54 11.15 -2.40
CA ALA A 35 -4.55 12.02 -1.74
C ALA A 35 -3.74 11.26 -0.68
N LEU A 36 -4.42 10.43 0.13
CA LEU A 36 -3.74 9.55 1.08
C LEU A 36 -2.84 8.54 0.38
N SER A 37 -3.29 7.92 -0.71
CA SER A 37 -2.47 7.01 -1.50
C SER A 37 -1.21 7.70 -2.06
N ASP A 38 -1.35 8.91 -2.59
CA ASP A 38 -0.23 9.72 -3.07
C ASP A 38 0.77 10.02 -1.94
N GLU A 39 0.28 10.40 -0.75
CA GLU A 39 1.12 10.62 0.44
C GLU A 39 1.91 9.37 0.83
N LEU A 40 1.25 8.20 0.90
CA LEU A 40 1.88 6.94 1.28
C LEU A 40 2.93 6.48 0.26
N ILE A 41 2.65 6.66 -1.03
CA ILE A 41 3.60 6.33 -2.11
C ILE A 41 4.79 7.28 -2.08
N ALA A 42 4.56 8.58 -1.87
CA ALA A 42 5.62 9.56 -1.71
C ALA A 42 6.50 9.25 -0.49
N GLU A 43 5.90 8.91 0.66
CA GLU A 43 6.62 8.42 1.85
C GLU A 43 7.48 7.20 1.49
N LEU A 44 6.91 6.19 0.82
CA LEU A 44 7.63 4.98 0.41
C LEU A 44 8.81 5.26 -0.53
N GLN A 45 8.63 6.17 -1.49
CA GLN A 45 9.66 6.50 -2.48
C GLN A 45 10.78 7.38 -1.90
N ALA A 46 10.46 8.22 -0.91
CA ALA A 46 11.41 9.14 -0.29
C ALA A 46 12.45 8.45 0.61
N HIS A 47 12.21 7.19 1.01
CA HIS A 47 13.10 6.45 1.91
C HIS A 47 13.86 5.36 1.15
N ASP A 48 15.10 5.06 1.56
CA ASP A 48 15.91 3.99 0.98
C ASP A 48 15.72 2.65 1.69
N VAL A 49 15.44 2.70 3.00
CA VAL A 49 15.23 1.53 3.84
C VAL A 49 13.82 1.53 4.39
N ILE A 50 13.08 0.46 4.13
CA ILE A 50 11.68 0.29 4.54
C ILE A 50 11.61 -0.79 5.62
N VAL A 51 11.35 -0.38 6.86
CA VAL A 51 11.15 -1.31 7.97
C VAL A 51 9.67 -1.60 8.13
N ILE A 52 9.29 -2.87 8.04
CA ILE A 52 7.91 -3.33 8.09
C ILE A 52 7.74 -4.23 9.31
N ASN A 53 6.90 -3.82 10.25
CA ASN A 53 6.47 -4.69 11.34
C ASN A 53 5.24 -5.50 10.89
N ALA A 54 5.40 -6.81 10.75
CA ALA A 54 4.42 -7.74 10.20
C ALA A 54 4.22 -8.94 11.14
N PRO A 55 3.58 -8.76 12.33
CA PRO A 55 3.28 -9.87 13.21
C PRO A 55 2.25 -10.81 12.56
N MET A 56 2.29 -12.09 12.92
CA MET A 56 1.31 -13.06 12.43
C MET A 56 0.00 -12.93 13.19
N TYR A 57 -1.05 -12.46 12.51
CA TYR A 57 -2.43 -12.48 12.97
C TYR A 57 -3.22 -13.47 12.11
N ASN A 58 -3.70 -14.56 12.72
CA ASN A 58 -4.51 -15.60 12.05
C ASN A 58 -3.87 -16.10 10.74
N PHE A 59 -2.59 -16.48 10.79
CA PHE A 59 -1.80 -16.92 9.63
C PHE A 59 -1.65 -15.88 8.51
N ASN A 60 -1.90 -14.61 8.83
CA ASN A 60 -1.76 -13.49 7.90
C ASN A 60 -1.06 -12.30 8.58
N ILE A 61 -0.89 -11.19 7.86
CA ILE A 61 -0.51 -9.89 8.42
C ILE A 61 -1.72 -9.17 9.04
N PRO A 62 -1.52 -8.17 9.91
CA PRO A 62 -2.63 -7.37 10.42
C PRO A 62 -3.32 -6.58 9.32
N THR A 63 -4.64 -6.39 9.46
CA THR A 63 -5.44 -5.60 8.50
C THR A 63 -4.89 -4.18 8.30
N GLN A 64 -4.29 -3.58 9.34
CA GLN A 64 -3.65 -2.27 9.25
C GLN A 64 -2.52 -2.25 8.21
N LEU A 65 -1.68 -3.30 8.17
CA LEU A 65 -0.62 -3.43 7.18
C LEU A 65 -1.19 -3.81 5.80
N LYS A 66 -2.25 -4.62 5.76
CA LYS A 66 -2.92 -4.93 4.49
C LYS A 66 -3.51 -3.69 3.82
N ASN A 67 -4.22 -2.85 4.57
CA ASN A 67 -4.82 -1.61 4.04
C ASN A 67 -3.74 -0.67 3.49
N TYR A 68 -2.58 -0.57 4.16
CA TYR A 68 -1.42 0.15 3.62
C TYR A 68 -1.00 -0.39 2.26
N PHE A 69 -0.82 -1.71 2.13
CA PHE A 69 -0.43 -2.33 0.86
C PHE A 69 -1.44 -2.10 -0.25
N ASP A 70 -2.74 -2.16 0.07
CA ASP A 70 -3.81 -1.92 -0.89
C ASP A 70 -3.74 -0.49 -1.49
N LEU A 71 -3.35 0.52 -0.70
CA LEU A 71 -3.25 1.91 -1.18
C LEU A 71 -1.90 2.26 -1.85
N VAL A 72 -0.81 1.53 -1.58
CA VAL A 72 0.47 1.78 -2.28
C VAL A 72 0.63 0.97 -3.56
N ALA A 73 -0.19 -0.05 -3.79
CA ALA A 73 -0.19 -0.85 -5.01
C ALA A 73 -1.01 -0.17 -6.13
N ARG A 74 -0.37 0.72 -6.92
CA ARG A 74 -1.02 1.47 -7.99
C ARG A 74 -0.37 1.27 -9.36
N ALA A 75 -1.18 0.85 -10.32
CA ALA A 75 -0.78 0.69 -11.70
C ALA A 75 -0.40 2.05 -12.31
N GLY A 76 0.72 2.09 -13.04
CA GLY A 76 1.30 3.32 -13.58
C GLY A 76 2.09 4.16 -12.57
N VAL A 77 2.04 3.84 -11.27
CA VAL A 77 2.70 4.61 -10.21
C VAL A 77 3.77 3.80 -9.49
N THR A 78 3.40 2.68 -8.86
CA THR A 78 4.34 1.79 -8.14
C THR A 78 4.62 0.49 -8.87
N PHE A 79 3.85 0.16 -9.89
CA PHE A 79 4.15 -0.89 -10.86
C PHE A 79 3.56 -0.55 -12.24
N ARG A 80 4.05 -1.20 -13.30
CA ARG A 80 3.49 -1.14 -14.65
C ARG A 80 3.51 -2.51 -15.32
N TYR A 81 2.82 -2.64 -16.45
CA TYR A 81 2.92 -3.81 -17.32
C TYR A 81 3.78 -3.48 -18.53
N THR A 82 4.64 -4.41 -18.92
CA THR A 82 5.53 -4.34 -20.09
C THR A 82 5.37 -5.59 -20.94
N GLU A 83 5.96 -5.62 -22.14
CA GLU A 83 6.00 -6.82 -22.99
C GLU A 83 6.64 -8.03 -22.28
N ASN A 84 7.51 -7.80 -21.28
CA ASN A 84 8.17 -8.84 -20.50
C ASN A 84 7.43 -9.17 -19.18
N GLY A 85 6.22 -8.64 -18.97
CA GLY A 85 5.42 -8.85 -17.76
C GLY A 85 5.40 -7.64 -16.80
N PRO A 86 4.91 -7.84 -15.55
CA PRO A 86 4.79 -6.76 -14.58
C PRO A 86 6.17 -6.31 -14.07
N GLU A 87 6.34 -4.99 -13.96
CA GLU A 87 7.55 -4.35 -13.46
C GLU A 87 7.21 -3.42 -12.29
N GLY A 88 7.85 -3.63 -11.13
CA GLY A 88 7.76 -2.68 -10.01
C GLY A 88 8.54 -1.39 -10.28
N LEU A 89 7.98 -0.24 -9.94
CA LEU A 89 8.57 1.10 -10.16
C LEU A 89 9.23 1.69 -8.90
N VAL A 90 9.01 1.10 -7.74
CA VAL A 90 9.69 1.46 -6.49
C VAL A 90 11.07 0.75 -6.46
N LYS A 91 12.08 1.39 -7.04
CA LYS A 91 13.44 0.83 -7.23
C LYS A 91 14.43 1.33 -6.17
N GLY A 92 15.56 0.62 -6.04
CA GLY A 92 16.68 1.04 -5.20
C GLY A 92 16.40 0.97 -3.70
N LYS A 93 15.38 0.21 -3.27
CA LYS A 93 14.93 0.16 -1.88
C LYS A 93 15.40 -1.13 -1.22
N ARG A 94 15.67 -1.06 0.08
CA ARG A 94 15.94 -2.23 0.94
C ARG A 94 14.82 -2.40 1.96
N ALA A 95 14.12 -3.53 1.92
CA ALA A 95 13.10 -3.85 2.90
C ALA A 95 13.66 -4.70 4.05
N VAL A 96 13.22 -4.42 5.28
CA VAL A 96 13.48 -5.24 6.47
C VAL A 96 12.12 -5.58 7.08
N VAL A 97 11.80 -6.87 7.13
CA VAL A 97 10.55 -7.34 7.73
C VAL A 97 10.83 -7.90 9.12
N LEU A 98 10.23 -7.29 10.13
CA LEU A 98 10.26 -7.76 11.51
C LEU A 98 8.92 -8.47 11.76
N THR A 99 8.97 -9.77 12.05
CA THR A 99 7.76 -10.59 12.26
C THR A 99 7.84 -11.32 13.60
N SER A 100 6.77 -11.23 14.38
CA SER A 100 6.57 -12.00 15.61
C SER A 100 5.42 -12.98 15.42
N ARG A 101 5.49 -14.11 16.11
CA ARG A 101 4.54 -15.22 16.00
C ARG A 101 4.32 -15.82 17.38
N GLY A 102 3.10 -16.30 17.65
CA GLY A 102 2.82 -17.03 18.89
C GLY A 102 3.44 -18.43 18.89
N GLY A 103 3.44 -19.11 17.74
CA GLY A 103 4.05 -20.43 17.53
C GLY A 103 5.32 -20.40 16.70
N ILE A 104 5.94 -21.57 16.53
CA ILE A 104 7.11 -21.79 15.66
C ILE A 104 6.63 -22.26 14.29
N HIS A 105 7.00 -21.53 13.24
CA HIS A 105 6.60 -21.74 11.84
C HIS A 105 7.74 -21.40 10.89
#